data_AF-A0A9D7REL0-F1
#
_entry.id   AF-A0A9D7REL0-F1
#
_cell.length_a   1.000
_cell.length_b   1.000
_cell.length_c   1.000
_cell.angle_alpha   90.00
_cell.angle_beta   90.00
_cell.angle_gamma   90.00
#
_symmetry.space_group_name_H-M   'P 1'
#
loop_
_entity.id
_entity.type
_entity.pdbx_description
1 polymer ?
#
loop_
_entity_poly.entity_id
_entity_poly.type
_entity_poly.pdbx_seq_one_letter_code
_entity_poly.pdbx_strand_id
1 'polypeptide(L)'
;MVINVAISPQFSIWLYAILGFAGLMLSLHLAFRIGQIYMASLYLLSFGLLFFYTVSLKKLPLAGNLLVAFFCLGVAALVWLAEAPGWWELKTKAPQSALALQSIFNWYFSFAFFSTFFREIVKDLEDKEGDAAEACRTYPIVAGEKVAKWLATAIAVLLIGLLLWQYLSQASGFNQGFYLGAMIGVVLPLAYSIQLLQKAQQASDYHRISFLAKMVMLAGILLLFFVNNVK
;
A
#
# COMPACT_ATOMS: atom_id res chain seq x y z
N MET A 1 9.02 1.13 24.02
CA MET A 1 7.57 0.88 24.03
C MET A 1 6.89 2.05 24.75
N VAL A 2 5.89 2.70 24.14
CA VAL A 2 5.24 3.93 24.69
C VAL A 2 4.22 3.60 25.80
N ILE A 3 3.63 2.41 25.76
CA ILE A 3 2.76 1.88 26.82
C ILE A 3 3.60 1.62 28.07
N ASN A 4 3.09 2.01 29.24
CA ASN A 4 3.77 2.09 30.54
C ASN A 4 4.81 3.22 30.69
N VAL A 5 5.06 4.02 29.65
CA VAL A 5 5.93 5.20 29.72
C VAL A 5 5.12 6.50 29.61
N ALA A 6 4.31 6.63 28.56
CA ALA A 6 3.47 7.82 28.33
C ALA A 6 1.98 7.53 28.46
N ILE A 7 1.56 6.27 28.26
CA ILE A 7 0.14 5.88 28.26
C ILE A 7 -0.06 4.63 29.12
N SER A 8 -1.10 4.62 29.95
CA SER A 8 -1.45 3.46 30.76
C SER A 8 -2.10 2.35 29.92
N PRO A 9 -1.87 1.07 30.25
CA PRO A 9 -2.48 -0.05 29.50
C PRO A 9 -4.00 0.01 29.46
N GLN A 10 -4.63 0.40 30.57
CA GLN A 10 -6.08 0.55 30.67
C GLN A 10 -6.59 1.64 29.70
N PHE A 11 -5.90 2.77 29.64
CA PHE A 11 -6.26 3.84 28.71
C PHE A 11 -6.10 3.39 27.25
N SER A 12 -5.06 2.63 26.91
CA SER A 12 -4.88 2.09 25.55
C SER A 12 -6.04 1.17 25.13
N ILE A 13 -6.56 0.34 26.05
CA ILE A 13 -7.71 -0.52 25.78
C ILE A 13 -8.98 0.31 25.58
N TRP A 14 -9.23 1.31 26.43
CA TRP A 14 -10.36 2.22 26.26
C TRP A 14 -10.30 2.99 24.95
N LEU A 15 -9.13 3.50 24.59
CA LEU A 15 -8.93 4.20 23.32
C LEU A 15 -9.21 3.30 22.12
N TYR A 16 -8.72 2.05 22.15
CA TYR A 16 -9.01 1.05 21.12
C TYR A 16 -10.51 0.78 21.00
N ALA A 17 -11.21 0.58 22.12
CA ALA A 17 -12.65 0.32 22.13
C ALA A 17 -13.47 1.51 21.62
N ILE A 18 -13.16 2.73 22.07
CA ILE A 18 -13.86 3.96 21.68
C ILE A 18 -13.65 4.25 20.19
N LEU A 19 -12.41 4.17 19.70
CA LEU A 19 -12.11 4.40 18.28
C LEU A 19 -12.72 3.31 17.39
N GLY A 20 -12.70 2.05 17.84
CA GLY A 20 -13.37 0.95 17.15
C GLY A 20 -14.89 1.16 17.07
N PHE A 21 -15.53 1.51 18.18
CA PHE A 21 -16.96 1.79 18.19
C PHE A 21 -17.32 3.00 17.32
N ALA A 22 -16.57 4.11 17.41
CA ALA A 22 -16.77 5.28 16.58
C ALA A 22 -16.61 4.98 15.08
N GLY A 23 -15.58 4.19 14.73
CA GLY A 23 -15.36 3.74 13.35
C GLY A 23 -16.53 2.89 12.82
N LEU A 24 -17.07 1.99 13.63
CA LEU A 24 -18.26 1.20 13.27
C LEU A 24 -19.47 2.10 13.02
N MET A 25 -19.74 3.06 13.91
CA MET A 25 -20.88 3.98 13.76
C MET A 25 -20.74 4.85 12.51
N LEU A 26 -19.55 5.37 12.23
CA LEU A 26 -19.27 6.14 11.01
C LEU A 26 -19.43 5.29 9.75
N SER A 27 -18.93 4.05 9.76
CA SER A 27 -19.06 3.12 8.64
C SER A 27 -20.52 2.79 8.35
N LEU A 28 -21.31 2.47 9.37
CA LEU A 28 -22.75 2.25 9.21
C LEU A 28 -23.45 3.49 8.67
N HIS A 29 -23.17 4.67 9.23
CA HIS A 29 -23.76 5.92 8.77
C HIS A 29 -23.48 6.17 7.28
N LEU A 30 -22.23 6.03 6.85
CA LEU A 30 -21.85 6.20 5.44
C LEU A 30 -22.50 5.14 4.55
N ALA A 31 -22.52 3.88 4.96
CA ALA A 31 -23.14 2.79 4.21
C ALA A 31 -24.65 3.02 3.99
N PHE A 32 -25.37 3.55 5.00
CA PHE A 32 -26.77 3.95 4.85
C PHE A 32 -26.93 5.16 3.93
N ARG A 33 -26.06 6.17 4.01
CA ARG A 33 -26.13 7.37 3.17
C ARG A 33 -25.85 7.10 1.70
N ILE A 34 -24.94 6.18 1.40
CA ILE A 34 -24.59 5.75 0.03
C ILE A 34 -25.60 4.71 -0.51
N GLY A 35 -26.43 4.13 0.37
CA GLY A 35 -27.37 3.06 0.00
C GLY A 35 -26.70 1.70 -0.25
N GLN A 36 -25.43 1.54 0.14
CA GLN A 36 -24.63 0.34 -0.08
C GLN A 36 -24.26 -0.31 1.25
N ILE A 37 -25.21 -1.01 1.87
CA ILE A 37 -25.02 -1.59 3.22
C ILE A 37 -23.84 -2.56 3.31
N TYR A 38 -23.48 -3.23 2.20
CA TYR A 38 -22.34 -4.15 2.16
C TYR A 38 -21.00 -3.45 2.49
N MET A 39 -20.90 -2.13 2.29
CA MET A 39 -19.69 -1.36 2.64
C MET A 39 -19.42 -1.36 4.15
N ALA A 40 -20.46 -1.49 4.99
CA ALA A 40 -20.27 -1.62 6.44
C ALA A 40 -19.56 -2.93 6.82
N SER A 41 -19.73 -3.99 6.01
CA SER A 41 -19.04 -5.27 6.25
C SER A 41 -17.53 -5.17 6.01
N LEU A 42 -17.09 -4.26 5.11
CA LEU A 42 -15.67 -4.01 4.87
C LEU A 42 -14.98 -3.42 6.10
N TYR A 43 -15.68 -2.61 6.91
CA TYR A 43 -15.14 -2.12 8.18
C TYR A 43 -14.93 -3.26 9.17
N LEU A 44 -15.94 -4.12 9.36
CA LEU A 44 -15.84 -5.27 10.27
C LEU A 44 -14.71 -6.21 9.85
N LEU A 45 -14.61 -6.50 8.55
CA LEU A 45 -13.52 -7.29 7.99
C LEU A 45 -12.16 -6.65 8.25
N SER A 46 -12.03 -5.35 7.97
CA SER A 46 -10.79 -4.59 8.18
C SER A 46 -10.37 -4.58 9.65
N PHE A 47 -11.31 -4.31 10.56
CA PHE A 47 -11.07 -4.29 12.00
C PHE A 47 -10.64 -5.66 12.52
N GLY A 48 -11.32 -6.74 12.10
CA GLY A 48 -10.95 -8.11 12.44
C GLY A 48 -9.57 -8.52 11.90
N LEU A 49 -9.27 -8.19 10.64
CA LEU A 49 -7.97 -8.47 10.04
C LEU A 49 -6.82 -7.72 10.74
N LEU A 50 -7.03 -6.45 11.12
CA LEU A 50 -6.04 -5.69 11.90
C LEU A 50 -5.86 -6.28 13.30
N PHE A 51 -6.90 -6.80 13.93
CA PHE A 51 -6.78 -7.53 15.19
C PHE A 51 -5.89 -8.77 15.00
N PHE A 52 -6.19 -9.63 14.02
CA PHE A 52 -5.35 -10.81 13.72
C PHE A 52 -3.92 -10.45 13.33
N TYR A 53 -3.72 -9.32 12.66
CA TYR A 53 -2.39 -8.79 12.36
C TYR A 53 -1.55 -8.61 13.61
N THR A 54 -2.11 -7.93 14.62
CA THR A 54 -1.39 -7.64 15.87
C THR A 54 -1.09 -8.90 16.68
N VAL A 55 -2.01 -9.86 16.69
CA VAL A 55 -1.91 -11.09 17.50
C VAL A 55 -0.93 -12.09 16.88
N SER A 56 -1.01 -12.33 15.56
CA SER A 56 -0.30 -13.43 14.92
C SER A 56 0.38 -13.09 13.61
N LEU A 57 -0.30 -12.41 12.67
CA LEU A 57 0.21 -12.32 11.28
C LEU A 57 1.50 -11.52 11.17
N LYS A 58 1.73 -10.54 12.05
CA LYS A 58 3.00 -9.78 12.08
C LYS A 58 4.24 -10.64 12.34
N LYS A 59 4.06 -11.83 12.93
CA LYS A 59 5.16 -12.76 13.25
C LYS A 59 5.40 -13.81 12.16
N LEU A 60 4.52 -13.87 11.15
CA LEU A 60 4.58 -14.84 10.06
C LEU A 60 5.33 -14.26 8.85
N PRO A 61 6.04 -15.10 8.09
CA PRO A 61 6.76 -14.62 6.91
C PRO A 61 5.76 -14.19 5.83
N LEU A 62 5.93 -12.97 5.31
CA LEU A 62 5.14 -12.35 4.23
C LEU A 62 3.66 -12.08 4.53
N ALA A 63 3.01 -12.85 5.42
CA ALA A 63 1.57 -12.72 5.65
C ALA A 63 1.19 -11.33 6.19
N GLY A 64 1.96 -10.82 7.16
CA GLY A 64 1.79 -9.46 7.67
C GLY A 64 2.05 -8.40 6.59
N ASN A 65 3.13 -8.54 5.83
CA ASN A 65 3.52 -7.59 4.78
C ASN A 65 2.48 -7.53 3.65
N LEU A 66 1.99 -8.69 3.21
CA LEU A 66 0.92 -8.80 2.21
C LEU A 66 -0.37 -8.17 2.71
N LEU A 67 -0.76 -8.44 3.96
CA LEU A 67 -1.94 -7.84 4.55
C LEU A 67 -1.84 -6.31 4.50
N VAL A 68 -0.71 -5.73 4.96
CA VAL A 68 -0.49 -4.28 4.92
C VAL A 68 -0.55 -3.73 3.49
N ALA A 69 0.05 -4.43 2.52
CA ALA A 69 -0.03 -4.04 1.11
C ALA A 69 -1.47 -4.08 0.57
N PHE A 70 -2.27 -5.08 0.94
CA PHE A 70 -3.69 -5.15 0.60
C PHE A 70 -4.52 -4.06 1.28
N PHE A 71 -4.20 -3.67 2.52
CA PHE A 71 -4.85 -2.52 3.16
C PHE A 71 -4.55 -1.21 2.45
N CYS A 72 -3.30 -0.97 2.05
CA CYS A 72 -2.92 0.22 1.30
C CYS A 72 -3.61 0.30 -0.08
N LEU A 73 -3.68 -0.81 -0.81
CA LEU A 73 -4.51 -0.92 -2.03
C LEU A 73 -5.99 -0.70 -1.69
N GLY A 74 -6.45 -1.28 -0.59
CA GLY A 74 -7.83 -1.27 -0.11
C GLY A 74 -8.39 0.13 0.05
N VAL A 75 -7.57 1.11 0.46
CA VAL A 75 -7.99 2.53 0.56
C VAL A 75 -8.48 3.06 -0.78
N ALA A 76 -7.73 2.81 -1.86
CA ALA A 76 -8.16 3.21 -3.20
C ALA A 76 -9.33 2.34 -3.70
N ALA A 77 -9.32 1.05 -3.40
CA ALA A 77 -10.39 0.13 -3.80
C ALA A 77 -11.74 0.47 -3.14
N LEU A 78 -11.74 1.01 -1.92
CA LEU A 78 -12.95 1.49 -1.24
C LEU A 78 -13.64 2.59 -2.05
N VAL A 79 -12.86 3.54 -2.60
CA VAL A 79 -13.39 4.61 -3.45
C VAL A 79 -13.98 4.03 -4.74
N TRP A 80 -13.26 3.10 -5.38
CA TRP A 80 -13.75 2.43 -6.58
C TRP A 80 -15.05 1.65 -6.35
N LEU A 81 -15.16 0.93 -5.23
CA LEU A 81 -16.37 0.19 -4.87
C LEU A 81 -17.55 1.12 -4.58
N ALA A 82 -17.30 2.26 -3.91
CA ALA A 82 -18.34 3.26 -3.65
C ALA A 82 -18.90 3.85 -4.95
N GLU A 83 -18.01 4.18 -5.89
CA GLU A 83 -18.31 4.81 -7.17
C GLU A 83 -18.65 3.81 -8.30
N ALA A 84 -18.69 2.51 -8.00
CA ALA A 84 -18.93 1.46 -8.99
C ALA A 84 -20.25 1.65 -9.81
N PRO A 85 -21.38 2.08 -9.21
CA PRO A 85 -22.58 2.39 -9.98
C PRO A 85 -22.36 3.53 -10.99
N GLY A 86 -21.64 4.59 -10.57
CA GLY A 86 -21.30 5.72 -11.43
C GLY A 86 -20.38 5.33 -12.58
N TRP A 87 -19.44 4.41 -12.34
CA TRP A 87 -18.59 3.87 -13.41
C TRP A 87 -19.39 3.05 -14.43
N TRP A 88 -20.41 2.27 -14.02
CA TRP A 88 -21.27 1.55 -14.96
C TRP A 88 -22.10 2.49 -15.85
N GLU A 89 -22.64 3.56 -15.26
CA GLU A 89 -23.31 4.59 -16.04
C GLU A 89 -22.34 5.26 -17.03
N LEU A 90 -21.14 5.64 -16.56
CA LEU A 90 -20.11 6.26 -17.38
C LEU A 90 -19.68 5.37 -18.54
N LYS A 91 -19.58 4.05 -18.33
CA LYS A 91 -19.22 3.11 -19.39
C LYS A 91 -20.22 3.11 -20.55
N THR A 92 -21.51 3.32 -20.27
CA THR A 92 -22.54 3.39 -21.31
C THR A 92 -22.55 4.75 -22.02
N LYS A 93 -22.38 5.85 -21.28
CA LYS A 93 -22.48 7.22 -21.81
C LYS A 93 -21.19 7.72 -22.46
N ALA A 94 -20.04 7.40 -21.88
CA ALA A 94 -18.72 7.87 -22.29
C ALA A 94 -17.68 6.74 -22.08
N PRO A 95 -17.66 5.72 -22.95
CA PRO A 95 -16.82 4.53 -22.76
C PRO A 95 -15.32 4.85 -22.68
N GLN A 96 -14.84 5.85 -23.41
CA GLN A 96 -13.44 6.27 -23.35
C GLN A 96 -13.06 6.86 -21.98
N SER A 97 -13.94 7.69 -21.41
CA SER A 97 -13.78 8.27 -20.07
C SER A 97 -13.83 7.18 -18.99
N ALA A 98 -14.70 6.18 -19.14
CA ALA A 98 -14.76 5.03 -18.25
C ALA A 98 -13.49 4.17 -18.29
N LEU A 99 -12.92 3.93 -19.49
CA LEU A 99 -11.66 3.22 -19.66
C LEU A 99 -10.47 4.00 -19.07
N ALA A 100 -10.46 5.32 -19.22
CA ALA A 100 -9.45 6.18 -18.62
C ALA A 100 -9.50 6.07 -17.09
N LEU A 101 -10.69 6.23 -16.50
CA LEU A 101 -10.90 6.11 -15.05
C LEU A 101 -10.47 4.73 -14.54
N GLN A 102 -10.87 3.66 -15.23
CA GLN A 102 -10.47 2.30 -14.88
C GLN A 102 -8.95 2.11 -14.92
N SER A 103 -8.28 2.66 -15.95
CA SER A 103 -6.83 2.57 -16.09
C SER A 103 -6.10 3.32 -14.97
N ILE A 104 -6.62 4.49 -14.58
CA ILE A 104 -6.14 5.27 -13.42
C ILE A 104 -6.24 4.44 -12.14
N PHE A 105 -7.41 3.90 -11.82
CA PHE A 105 -7.58 3.08 -10.62
C PHE A 105 -6.69 1.83 -10.63
N ASN A 106 -6.60 1.11 -11.75
CA ASN A 106 -5.74 -0.06 -11.88
C ASN A 106 -4.26 0.25 -11.62
N TRP A 107 -3.78 1.40 -12.11
CA TRP A 107 -2.44 1.89 -11.80
C TRP A 107 -2.29 2.12 -10.29
N TYR A 108 -3.19 2.87 -9.67
CA TYR A 108 -3.08 3.19 -8.24
C TYR A 108 -3.24 1.98 -7.33
N PHE A 109 -4.05 0.98 -7.70
CA PHE A 109 -4.12 -0.30 -7.00
C PHE A 109 -2.77 -1.01 -7.02
N SER A 110 -2.23 -1.19 -8.23
CA SER A 110 -0.95 -1.87 -8.43
C SER A 110 0.18 -1.11 -7.72
N PHE A 111 0.23 0.21 -7.89
CA PHE A 111 1.21 1.07 -7.25
C PHE A 111 1.15 0.99 -5.73
N ALA A 112 -0.04 1.17 -5.13
CA ALA A 112 -0.19 1.11 -3.67
C ALA A 112 0.20 -0.25 -3.12
N PHE A 113 -0.17 -1.34 -3.79
CA PHE A 113 0.21 -2.69 -3.36
C PHE A 113 1.71 -2.94 -3.47
N PHE A 114 2.30 -2.81 -4.66
CA PHE A 114 3.70 -3.18 -4.88
C PHE A 114 4.69 -2.24 -4.18
N SER A 115 4.41 -0.94 -4.14
CA SER A 115 5.29 0.01 -3.42
C SER A 115 5.27 -0.25 -1.91
N THR A 116 4.09 -0.54 -1.33
CA THR A 116 3.97 -0.91 0.08
C THR A 116 4.65 -2.24 0.35
N PHE A 117 4.45 -3.25 -0.51
CA PHE A 117 5.04 -4.56 -0.30
C PHE A 117 6.58 -4.52 -0.38
N PHE A 118 7.13 -3.76 -1.33
CA PHE A 118 8.56 -3.47 -1.38
C PHE A 118 9.04 -2.84 -0.07
N ARG A 119 8.36 -1.78 0.40
CA ARG A 119 8.73 -1.07 1.63
C ARG A 119 8.70 -1.98 2.85
N GLU A 120 7.68 -2.82 2.98
CA GLU A 120 7.53 -3.73 4.11
C GLU A 120 8.63 -4.81 4.13
N ILE A 121 9.05 -5.34 2.97
CA ILE A 121 10.19 -6.28 2.94
C ILE A 121 11.52 -5.58 3.28
N VAL A 122 11.73 -4.35 2.79
CA VAL A 122 12.92 -3.56 3.16
C VAL A 122 12.92 -3.24 4.65
N LYS A 123 11.75 -2.99 5.23
CA LYS A 123 11.61 -2.76 6.66
C LYS A 123 11.89 -4.04 7.47
N ASP A 124 11.40 -5.21 7.05
CA ASP A 124 11.75 -6.47 7.70
C ASP A 124 13.26 -6.76 7.63
N LEU A 125 13.95 -6.30 6.57
CA LEU A 125 15.41 -6.38 6.45
C LEU A 125 16.12 -5.42 7.43
N GLU A 126 15.54 -4.23 7.66
CA GLU A 126 15.98 -3.24 8.65
C GLU A 126 15.84 -3.78 10.09
N ASP A 127 14.69 -4.40 10.38
CA ASP A 127 14.29 -4.83 11.72
C ASP A 127 14.72 -6.28 12.07
N LYS A 128 15.43 -6.97 11.16
CA LYS A 128 15.79 -8.40 11.25
C LYS A 128 16.38 -8.82 12.60
N GLU A 129 17.31 -8.05 13.16
CA GLU A 129 17.95 -8.39 14.45
C GLU A 129 16.98 -8.25 15.62
N GLY A 130 16.14 -7.20 15.61
CA GLY A 130 15.10 -6.97 16.63
C GLY A 130 14.00 -8.04 16.57
N ASP A 131 13.54 -8.37 15.37
CA ASP A 131 12.54 -9.42 15.13
C ASP A 131 13.04 -10.80 15.57
N ALA A 132 14.32 -11.11 15.34
CA ALA A 132 14.93 -12.35 15.79
C ALA A 132 14.95 -12.45 17.32
N ALA A 133 15.22 -11.34 18.02
CA ALA A 133 15.18 -11.28 19.48
C ALA A 133 13.76 -11.47 20.05
N GLU A 134 12.72 -11.08 19.32
CA GLU A 134 11.31 -11.30 19.68
C GLU A 134 10.76 -12.66 19.23
N ALA A 135 11.62 -13.56 18.71
CA ALA A 135 11.24 -14.85 18.14
C ALA A 135 10.21 -14.77 17.01
N CYS A 136 10.20 -13.65 16.27
CA CYS A 136 9.42 -13.49 15.05
C CYS A 136 10.03 -14.33 13.92
N ARG A 137 9.19 -14.83 13.01
CA ARG A 137 9.61 -15.60 11.83
C ARG A 137 9.38 -14.78 10.56
N THR A 138 9.93 -13.57 10.51
CA THR A 138 9.81 -12.70 9.33
C THR A 138 10.56 -13.30 8.13
N TYR A 139 10.23 -12.85 6.92
CA TYR A 139 10.78 -13.45 5.70
C TYR A 139 12.32 -13.43 5.64
N PRO A 140 13.02 -12.33 6.02
CA PRO A 140 14.48 -12.31 6.05
C PRO A 140 15.10 -13.27 7.06
N ILE A 141 14.39 -13.62 8.14
CA ILE A 141 14.84 -14.58 9.16
C ILE A 141 14.71 -16.00 8.62
N VAL A 142 13.60 -16.34 7.97
CA VAL A 142 13.32 -17.70 7.49
C VAL A 142 14.06 -18.02 6.19
N ALA A 143 14.01 -17.11 5.21
CA ALA A 143 14.57 -17.34 3.87
C ALA A 143 16.00 -16.80 3.71
N GLY A 144 16.47 -16.02 4.68
CA GLY A 144 17.75 -15.34 4.63
C GLY A 144 17.70 -14.01 3.88
N GLU A 145 18.65 -13.15 4.22
CA GLU A 145 18.73 -11.77 3.75
C GLU A 145 18.86 -11.65 2.23
N LYS A 146 19.68 -12.50 1.61
CA LYS A 146 19.89 -12.50 0.16
C LYS A 146 18.59 -12.78 -0.60
N VAL A 147 17.79 -13.72 -0.11
CA VAL A 147 16.51 -14.09 -0.76
C VAL A 147 15.47 -12.98 -0.56
N ALA A 148 15.42 -12.37 0.63
CA ALA A 148 14.57 -11.21 0.89
C ALA A 148 14.92 -10.01 -0.01
N LYS A 149 16.21 -9.70 -0.22
CA LYS A 149 16.65 -8.67 -1.17
C LYS A 149 16.22 -8.97 -2.60
N TRP A 150 16.31 -10.22 -3.03
CA TRP A 150 15.85 -10.65 -4.34
C TRP A 150 14.34 -10.47 -4.50
N LEU A 151 13.55 -10.86 -3.50
CA LEU A 151 12.10 -10.67 -3.53
C LEU A 151 11.73 -9.18 -3.62
N ALA A 152 12.33 -8.33 -2.78
CA ALA A 152 12.12 -6.88 -2.83
C ALA A 152 12.53 -6.31 -4.20
N THR A 153 13.67 -6.74 -4.74
CA THR A 153 14.11 -6.32 -6.09
C THR A 153 13.10 -6.74 -7.15
N ALA A 154 12.60 -7.99 -7.11
CA ALA A 154 11.61 -8.48 -8.07
C ALA A 154 10.31 -7.67 -8.02
N ILE A 155 9.84 -7.31 -6.82
CA ILE A 155 8.64 -6.48 -6.64
C ILE A 155 8.87 -5.07 -7.21
N ALA A 156 10.02 -4.46 -6.93
CA ALA A 156 10.36 -3.14 -7.44
C ALA A 156 10.49 -3.13 -8.97
N VAL A 157 11.13 -4.14 -9.56
CA VAL A 157 11.22 -4.33 -11.01
C VAL A 157 9.85 -4.56 -11.63
N LEU A 158 8.98 -5.35 -10.98
CA LEU A 158 7.61 -5.57 -11.43
C LEU A 158 6.82 -4.24 -11.46
N LEU A 159 6.95 -3.39 -10.43
CA LEU A 159 6.30 -2.09 -10.41
C LEU A 159 6.78 -1.17 -11.56
N ILE A 160 8.09 -1.14 -11.83
CA ILE A 160 8.65 -0.41 -12.98
C ILE A 160 8.13 -1.00 -14.29
N GLY A 161 8.08 -2.33 -14.40
CA GLY A 161 7.56 -3.04 -15.57
C GLY A 161 6.08 -2.75 -15.83
N LEU A 162 5.25 -2.63 -14.79
CA LEU A 162 3.85 -2.26 -14.92
C LEU A 162 3.67 -0.83 -15.45
N LEU A 163 4.48 0.12 -14.97
CA LEU A 163 4.48 1.49 -15.49
C LEU A 163 4.95 1.55 -16.96
N LEU A 164 5.97 0.76 -17.31
CA LEU A 164 6.44 0.66 -18.69
C LEU A 164 5.37 0.04 -19.59
N TRP A 165 4.73 -1.05 -19.16
CA TRP A 165 3.64 -1.70 -19.88
C TRP A 165 2.48 -0.74 -20.12
N GLN A 166 2.08 0.00 -19.09
CA GLN A 166 1.05 1.04 -19.17
C GLN A 166 1.40 2.11 -20.21
N TYR A 167 2.65 2.57 -20.22
CA TYR A 167 3.15 3.53 -21.21
C TYR A 167 3.11 2.97 -22.65
N LEU A 168 3.63 1.75 -22.85
CA LEU A 168 3.71 1.11 -24.17
C LEU A 168 2.33 0.74 -24.73
N SER A 169 1.40 0.32 -23.86
CA SER A 169 0.01 0.04 -24.24
C SER A 169 -0.81 1.30 -24.50
N GLN A 170 -0.23 2.49 -24.31
CA GLN A 170 -0.90 3.79 -24.45
C GLN A 170 -2.21 3.84 -23.65
N ALA A 171 -2.15 3.37 -22.41
CA ALA A 171 -3.31 3.36 -21.52
C ALA A 171 -3.94 4.76 -21.42
N SER A 172 -5.27 4.83 -21.51
CA SER A 172 -6.00 6.09 -21.44
C SER A 172 -5.97 6.68 -20.03
N GLY A 173 -6.18 8.00 -19.92
CA GLY A 173 -6.21 8.72 -18.65
C GLY A 173 -4.89 9.33 -18.20
N PHE A 174 -3.77 9.04 -18.89
CA PHE A 174 -2.45 9.56 -18.52
C PHE A 174 -1.89 10.49 -19.60
N ASN A 175 -1.27 11.58 -19.18
CA ASN A 175 -0.60 12.52 -20.10
C ASN A 175 0.93 12.40 -19.98
N GLN A 176 1.64 13.16 -20.83
CA GLN A 176 3.11 13.19 -20.81
C GLN A 176 3.67 13.68 -19.46
N GLY A 177 2.98 14.62 -18.79
CA GLY A 177 3.35 15.11 -17.47
C GLY A 177 3.35 14.01 -16.41
N PHE A 178 2.34 13.13 -16.42
CA PHE A 178 2.29 11.95 -15.56
C PHE A 178 3.50 11.04 -15.77
N TYR A 179 3.83 10.71 -17.02
CA TYR A 179 4.96 9.82 -17.31
C TYR A 179 6.32 10.43 -16.96
N LEU A 180 6.51 11.74 -17.20
CA LEU A 180 7.71 12.46 -16.77
C LEU A 180 7.83 12.50 -15.24
N GLY A 181 6.72 12.80 -14.56
CA GLY A 181 6.65 12.77 -13.10
C GLY A 181 6.91 11.38 -12.53
N ALA A 182 6.37 10.33 -13.15
CA ALA A 182 6.58 8.95 -12.74
C ALA A 182 8.03 8.50 -12.96
N MET A 183 8.66 8.93 -14.06
CA MET A 183 10.07 8.65 -14.31
C MET A 183 10.96 9.23 -13.19
N ILE A 184 10.75 10.51 -12.86
CA ILE A 184 11.58 11.24 -11.88
C ILE A 184 11.25 10.84 -10.44
N GLY A 185 9.96 10.70 -10.10
CA GLY A 185 9.49 10.49 -8.73
C GLY A 185 9.34 9.02 -8.33
N VAL A 186 9.21 8.09 -9.28
CA VAL A 186 9.00 6.67 -9.01
C VAL A 186 10.13 5.82 -9.58
N VAL A 187 10.37 5.87 -10.90
CA VAL A 187 11.31 4.93 -11.56
C VAL A 187 12.75 5.15 -11.11
N LEU A 188 13.27 6.39 -11.23
CA LEU A 188 14.66 6.67 -10.86
C LEU A 188 14.95 6.41 -9.37
N PRO A 189 14.13 6.88 -8.41
CA PRO A 189 14.42 6.64 -7.00
C PRO A 189 14.24 5.16 -6.61
N LEU A 190 13.31 4.44 -7.26
CA LEU A 190 13.14 3.00 -7.02
C LEU A 190 14.29 2.18 -7.63
N ALA A 191 14.77 2.53 -8.82
CA ALA A 191 15.96 1.93 -9.42
C ALA A 191 17.21 2.18 -8.57
N TYR A 192 17.37 3.40 -8.04
CA TYR A 192 18.43 3.73 -7.10
C TYR A 192 18.30 2.93 -5.79
N SER A 193 17.07 2.78 -5.28
CA SER A 193 16.78 1.94 -4.10
C SER A 193 17.19 0.48 -4.31
N ILE A 194 16.96 -0.08 -5.50
CA ILE A 194 17.44 -1.44 -5.86
C ILE A 194 18.97 -1.51 -5.80
N GLN A 195 19.69 -0.54 -6.36
CA GLN A 195 21.15 -0.53 -6.34
C GLN A 195 21.72 -0.45 -4.92
N LEU A 196 21.11 0.37 -4.06
CA LEU A 196 21.47 0.44 -2.64
C LEU A 196 21.16 -0.86 -1.92
N LEU A 197 20.00 -1.48 -2.19
CA LEU A 197 19.56 -2.71 -1.55
C LEU A 197 20.53 -3.87 -1.76
N GLN A 198 21.12 -3.98 -2.95
CA GLN A 198 22.11 -5.02 -3.26
C GLN A 198 23.43 -4.84 -2.49
N LYS A 199 23.76 -3.60 -2.10
CA LYS A 199 24.99 -3.26 -1.37
C LYS A 199 24.78 -3.16 0.15
N ALA A 200 23.54 -3.02 0.61
CA ALA A 200 23.17 -2.84 2.00
C ALA A 200 23.66 -4.02 2.86
N GLN A 201 24.23 -3.73 4.04
CA GLN A 201 24.63 -4.77 4.99
C GLN A 201 24.21 -4.42 6.42
N GLN A 202 23.94 -3.15 6.70
CA GLN A 202 23.61 -2.66 8.03
C GLN A 202 22.17 -2.14 8.09
N ALA A 203 21.57 -2.14 9.28
CA ALA A 203 20.22 -1.60 9.51
C ALA A 203 20.07 -0.16 9.00
N SER A 204 21.10 0.68 9.14
CA SER A 204 21.10 2.06 8.63
C SER A 204 20.98 2.16 7.11
N ASP A 205 21.48 1.17 6.37
CA ASP A 205 21.35 1.14 4.91
C ASP A 205 19.89 0.88 4.52
N TYR A 206 19.25 -0.09 5.16
CA TYR A 206 17.84 -0.39 4.96
C TYR A 206 16.94 0.76 5.39
N HIS A 207 17.29 1.47 6.47
CA HIS A 207 16.59 2.68 6.89
C HIS A 207 16.56 3.75 5.80
N ARG A 208 17.69 3.98 5.12
CA ARG A 208 17.77 4.94 4.00
C ARG A 208 16.91 4.48 2.82
N ILE A 209 16.92 3.19 2.49
CA ILE A 209 16.10 2.62 1.41
C ILE A 209 14.60 2.70 1.76
N SER A 210 14.24 2.42 3.01
CA SER A 210 12.88 2.55 3.54
C SER A 210 12.38 4.00 3.46
N PHE A 211 13.26 4.96 3.75
CA PHE A 211 12.95 6.39 3.56
C PHE A 211 12.74 6.75 2.08
N LEU A 212 13.61 6.29 1.18
CA LEU A 212 13.44 6.50 -0.27
C LEU A 212 12.14 5.88 -0.78
N ALA A 213 11.78 4.69 -0.31
CA ALA A 213 10.51 4.04 -0.63
C ALA A 213 9.31 4.88 -0.18
N LYS A 214 9.36 5.52 1.01
CA LYS A 214 8.32 6.48 1.44
C LYS A 214 8.23 7.68 0.51
N MET A 215 9.36 8.20 0.03
CA MET A 215 9.38 9.30 -0.93
C MET A 215 8.78 8.88 -2.28
N VAL A 216 9.07 7.67 -2.75
CA VAL A 216 8.43 7.09 -3.95
C VAL A 216 6.92 6.98 -3.77
N MET A 217 6.45 6.47 -2.62
CA MET A 217 5.02 6.37 -2.30
C MET A 217 4.35 7.75 -2.31
N LEU A 218 4.96 8.75 -1.67
CA LEU A 218 4.45 10.13 -1.66
C LEU A 218 4.40 10.71 -3.08
N ALA A 219 5.50 10.61 -3.83
CA ALA A 219 5.58 11.10 -5.20
C ALA A 219 4.52 10.44 -6.09
N GLY A 220 4.33 9.13 -5.98
CA GLY A 220 3.32 8.40 -6.73
C GLY A 220 1.90 8.84 -6.43
N ILE A 221 1.57 9.18 -5.18
CA ILE A 221 0.25 9.77 -4.84
C ILE A 221 0.12 11.16 -5.49
N LEU A 222 1.18 11.97 -5.46
CA LEU A 222 1.18 13.31 -6.08
C LEU A 222 1.04 13.28 -7.61
N LEU A 223 1.32 12.14 -8.27
CA LEU A 223 1.07 11.98 -9.70
C LEU A 223 -0.41 12.11 -10.06
N LEU A 224 -1.33 12.02 -9.09
CA LEU A 224 -2.76 12.14 -9.33
C LEU A 224 -3.13 13.52 -9.87
N PHE A 225 -2.36 14.56 -9.53
CA PHE A 225 -2.51 15.91 -10.09
C PHE A 225 -2.12 16.02 -11.57
N PHE A 226 -1.35 15.05 -12.09
CA PHE A 226 -0.91 15.01 -13.47
C PHE A 226 -1.71 14.03 -14.33
N VAL A 227 -2.72 13.38 -13.77
CA VAL A 227 -3.67 12.57 -14.52
C VAL A 227 -4.51 13.49 -15.41
N ASN A 228 -4.88 13.02 -16.61
CA ASN A 228 -5.67 13.85 -17.52
C ASN A 228 -7.05 14.15 -16.92
N ASN A 229 -7.50 15.40 -17.06
CA ASN A 229 -8.88 15.76 -16.79
C ASN A 229 -9.78 14.96 -17.74
N VAL A 230 -10.40 13.90 -17.23
CA VAL A 230 -11.45 13.17 -17.91
C VAL A 230 -12.61 14.16 -18.08
N LYS A 231 -12.78 14.69 -19.29
CA LYS A 231 -13.93 15.52 -19.66
C LYS A 231 -15.15 14.65 -19.94
#